data_AF-A0A1G6RDS6-F1
#
_entry.id   AF-A0A1G6RDS6-F1
#
_cell.length_a   1.000
_cell.length_b   1.000
_cell.length_c   1.000
_cell.angle_alpha   90.00
_cell.angle_beta   90.00
_cell.angle_gamma   90.00
#
_symmetry.space_group_name_H-M   'P 1'
#
loop_
_entity.id
_entity.type
_entity.pdbx_description
1 polymer ?
#
loop_
_entity_poly.entity_id
_entity_poly.type
_entity_poly.pdbx_seq_one_letter_code
_entity_poly.pdbx_strand_id
1 'polypeptide(L)'
;MNENSKWCTVLMRLKMDNVLLKDWLSKAVSGQVSSDFVEQAEMFQQQFVEKDLIIDLLRRDIALLKEEIAIQGMTDANSRQYTALEEAVQHLLHEFQKMKCAFIDFVERGPN
;
A
#
# COMPACT_ATOMS: atom_id res chain seq x y z
N MET A 1 -14.52 -6.55 20.36
CA MET A 1 -13.38 -7.18 19.63
C MET A 1 -13.71 -7.23 18.13
N ASN A 2 -13.36 -6.21 17.32
CA ASN A 2 -13.32 -6.40 15.85
C ASN A 2 -12.63 -5.28 15.03
N GLU A 3 -12.21 -4.17 15.65
CA GLU A 3 -11.47 -3.11 14.92
C GLU A 3 -10.12 -3.61 14.38
N ASN A 4 -9.47 -4.52 15.10
CA ASN A 4 -8.23 -5.19 14.70
C ASN A 4 -8.35 -6.03 13.41
N SER A 5 -9.55 -6.52 13.07
CA SER A 5 -9.81 -7.24 11.81
C SER A 5 -9.89 -6.29 10.61
N LYS A 6 -10.28 -5.03 10.87
CA LYS A 6 -10.48 -4.02 9.84
C LYS A 6 -9.15 -3.63 9.17
N TRP A 7 -8.08 -3.42 9.93
CA TRP A 7 -6.80 -2.98 9.38
C TRP A 7 -6.12 -4.05 8.52
N CYS A 8 -6.12 -5.31 8.95
CA CYS A 8 -5.63 -6.41 8.12
C CYS A 8 -6.43 -6.52 6.80
N THR A 9 -7.75 -6.32 6.87
CA THR A 9 -8.61 -6.34 5.67
C THR A 9 -8.30 -5.17 4.74
N VAL A 10 -8.10 -3.96 5.28
CA VAL A 10 -7.72 -2.76 4.52
C VAL A 10 -6.37 -2.96 3.82
N LEU A 11 -5.36 -3.43 4.56
CA LEU A 11 -4.02 -3.70 4.03
C LEU A 11 -4.04 -4.80 2.95
N MET A 12 -4.90 -5.81 3.11
CA MET A 12 -5.10 -6.83 2.08
C MET A 12 -5.71 -6.24 0.81
N ARG A 13 -6.72 -5.38 0.93
CA ARG A 13 -7.30 -4.68 -0.23
C ARG A 13 -6.28 -3.80 -0.93
N LEU A 14 -5.49 -3.03 -0.18
CA LEU A 14 -4.41 -2.22 -0.72
C LEU A 14 -3.39 -3.05 -1.50
N LYS A 15 -3.02 -4.23 -0.97
CA LYS A 15 -2.10 -5.15 -1.67
C LYS A 15 -2.71 -5.64 -2.99
N MET A 16 -3.98 -6.01 -2.99
CA MET A 16 -4.67 -6.43 -4.21
C MET A 16 -4.76 -5.29 -5.24
N ASP A 17 -5.12 -4.09 -4.81
CA ASP A 17 -5.15 -2.91 -5.67
C ASP A 17 -3.75 -2.63 -6.27
N ASN A 18 -2.69 -2.73 -5.48
CA ASN A 18 -1.32 -2.50 -5.95
C ASN A 18 -0.92 -3.53 -7.02
N VAL A 19 -1.30 -4.81 -6.84
CA VAL A 19 -1.09 -5.85 -7.84
C VAL A 19 -1.82 -5.52 -9.16
N LEU A 20 -3.05 -5.04 -9.09
CA LEU A 20 -3.82 -4.65 -10.27
C LEU A 20 -3.18 -3.45 -10.99
N LEU A 21 -2.68 -2.46 -10.25
CA LEU A 21 -1.97 -1.31 -10.82
C LEU A 21 -0.67 -1.73 -11.52
N LYS A 22 0.09 -2.66 -10.92
CA LYS A 22 1.30 -3.23 -11.55
C LYS A 22 0.98 -3.99 -12.84
N ASP A 23 -0.08 -4.80 -12.86
CA ASP A 23 -0.54 -5.49 -14.07
C ASP A 23 -0.95 -4.50 -15.16
N TRP A 24 -1.64 -3.43 -14.78
CA TRP A 24 -2.01 -2.36 -15.72
C TRP A 24 -0.78 -1.64 -16.27
N LEU A 25 0.19 -1.30 -15.42
CA LEU A 25 1.45 -0.69 -15.87
C LEU A 25 2.19 -1.62 -16.82
N SER A 26 2.29 -2.92 -16.50
CA SER A 26 2.93 -3.92 -17.35
C SER A 26 2.29 -4.01 -18.73
N LYS A 27 0.96 -3.87 -18.81
CA LYS A 27 0.24 -3.81 -20.09
C LYS A 27 0.53 -2.52 -20.84
N ALA A 28 0.55 -1.38 -20.15
CA ALA A 28 0.80 -0.07 -20.75
C ALA A 28 2.21 0.03 -21.38
N VAL A 29 3.22 -0.61 -20.77
CA VAL A 29 4.61 -0.61 -21.29
C VAL A 29 4.91 -1.75 -22.28
N SER A 30 3.97 -2.65 -22.55
CA SER A 30 4.20 -3.84 -23.40
C SER A 30 4.29 -3.55 -24.90
N GLY A 31 3.90 -2.35 -25.33
CA GLY A 31 3.91 -1.91 -26.71
C GLY A 31 5.13 -1.07 -27.09
N GLN A 32 5.08 -0.46 -28.27
CA GLN A 32 6.05 0.56 -28.65
C GLN A 32 5.69 1.85 -27.92
N VAL A 33 6.53 2.25 -26.97
CA VAL A 33 6.33 3.42 -26.10
C VAL A 33 7.54 4.35 -26.19
N SER A 34 7.34 5.63 -25.93
CA SER A 34 8.43 6.61 -25.89
C SER A 34 9.33 6.40 -24.66
N SER A 35 10.58 6.86 -24.76
CA SER A 35 11.54 6.80 -23.65
C SER A 35 11.02 7.55 -22.42
N ASP A 36 10.40 8.71 -22.62
CA ASP A 36 9.83 9.52 -21.54
C ASP A 36 8.70 8.78 -20.81
N PHE A 37 7.90 8.00 -21.54
CA PHE A 37 6.87 7.15 -20.95
C PHE A 37 7.48 6.03 -20.09
N VAL A 38 8.58 5.42 -20.55
CA VAL A 38 9.30 4.38 -19.80
C VAL A 38 9.88 4.94 -18.51
N GLU A 39 10.51 6.12 -18.54
CA GLU A 39 11.07 6.75 -17.34
C GLU A 39 9.98 7.01 -16.29
N GLN A 40 8.83 7.55 -16.69
CA GLN A 40 7.70 7.75 -15.78
C GLN A 40 7.11 6.42 -15.29
N ALA A 41 7.05 5.40 -16.14
CA ALA A 41 6.62 4.06 -15.75
C ALA A 41 7.54 3.45 -14.67
N GLU A 42 8.86 3.63 -14.79
CA GLU A 42 9.83 3.16 -13.78
C GLU A 42 9.62 3.85 -12.43
N MET A 43 9.30 5.16 -12.42
CA MET A 43 8.95 5.87 -11.19
C MET A 43 7.73 5.25 -10.50
N PHE A 44 6.66 4.95 -11.25
CA PHE A 44 5.49 4.28 -10.69
C PHE A 44 5.80 2.86 -10.22
N GLN A 45 6.61 2.11 -10.96
CA GLN A 45 7.05 0.77 -10.56
C GLN A 45 7.78 0.81 -9.21
N GLN A 46 8.68 1.77 -9.01
CA GLN A 46 9.38 1.94 -7.74
C GLN A 46 8.41 2.29 -6.60
N GLN A 47 7.47 3.19 -6.84
CA GLN A 47 6.43 3.53 -5.86
C GLN A 47 5.58 2.30 -5.49
N PHE A 48 5.19 1.48 -6.47
CA PHE A 48 4.42 0.27 -6.19
C PHE A 48 5.20 -0.76 -5.36
N VAL A 49 6.52 -0.88 -5.57
CA VAL A 49 7.39 -1.75 -4.75
C VAL A 49 7.49 -1.22 -3.32
N GLU A 50 7.69 0.10 -3.16
CA GLU A 50 7.74 0.75 -1.85
C GLU A 50 6.44 0.53 -1.06
N LYS A 51 5.28 0.74 -1.69
CA LYS A 51 3.98 0.57 -1.03
C LYS A 51 3.73 -0.88 -0.62
N ASP A 52 4.17 -1.87 -1.41
CA ASP A 52 4.10 -3.29 -1.01
C ASP A 52 4.95 -3.58 0.23
N LEU A 53 6.15 -3.02 0.30
CA LEU A 53 7.02 -3.16 1.47
C LEU A 53 6.36 -2.57 2.72
N ILE A 54 5.81 -1.36 2.63
CA ILE A 54 5.14 -0.70 3.74
C ILE A 54 3.90 -1.51 4.19
N ILE A 55 3.11 -2.03 3.25
CA ILE A 55 1.96 -2.89 3.55
C ILE A 55 2.40 -4.12 4.34
N ASP A 56 3.46 -4.80 3.90
CA ASP A 56 3.92 -6.03 4.53
C ASP A 56 4.52 -5.76 5.93
N LEU A 57 5.21 -4.63 6.11
CA LEU A 57 5.69 -4.17 7.42
C LEU A 57 4.53 -3.90 8.39
N LEU A 58 3.53 -3.10 7.98
CA LEU A 58 2.38 -2.79 8.83
C LEU A 58 1.58 -4.05 9.19
N ARG A 59 1.43 -4.99 8.25
CA ARG A 59 0.77 -6.27 8.53
C ARG A 59 1.53 -7.08 9.57
N ARG A 60 2.86 -7.11 9.50
CA ARG A 60 3.72 -7.80 10.47
C ARG A 60 3.60 -7.14 11.84
N ASP A 61 3.70 -5.82 11.92
CA ASP A 61 3.65 -5.09 13.19
C ASP A 61 2.29 -5.25 13.89
N ILE A 62 1.19 -5.19 13.13
CA ILE A 62 -0.15 -5.49 13.66
C ILE A 62 -0.24 -6.94 14.14
N ALA A 63 0.34 -7.90 13.43
CA ALA A 63 0.33 -9.31 13.84
C ALA A 63 1.11 -9.54 15.14
N LEU A 64 2.30 -8.94 15.26
CA LEU A 64 3.14 -9.01 16.47
C LEU A 64 2.44 -8.38 17.67
N LEU A 65 1.87 -7.18 17.50
CA LEU A 65 1.14 -6.51 18.57
C LEU A 65 -0.07 -7.33 19.03
N LYS A 66 -0.76 -8.01 18.11
CA LYS A 66 -1.86 -8.91 18.45
C LYS A 66 -1.40 -10.12 19.26
N GLU A 67 -0.29 -10.71 18.88
CA GLU A 67 0.30 -11.83 19.61
C GLU A 67 0.72 -11.41 21.03
N GLU A 68 1.37 -10.26 21.16
CA GLU A 68 1.75 -9.68 22.44
C GLU A 68 0.55 -9.41 23.35
N ILE A 69 -0.50 -8.77 22.82
CA ILE A 69 -1.76 -8.53 23.57
C ILE A 69 -2.43 -9.85 23.96
N ALA A 70 -2.38 -10.87 23.11
CA ALA A 70 -2.97 -12.19 23.41
C ALA A 70 -2.22 -12.91 24.55
N ILE A 71 -0.91 -12.73 24.66
CA ILE A 71 -0.08 -13.36 25.69
C ILE A 71 -0.13 -12.58 27.01
N GLN A 72 0.04 -11.26 26.95
CA GLN A 72 0.29 -10.41 28.12
C GLN A 72 -0.94 -9.60 28.56
N GLY A 73 -2.01 -9.62 27.77
CA GLY A 73 -3.15 -8.72 27.95
C GLY A 73 -2.88 -7.32 27.39
N MET A 74 -3.94 -6.50 27.36
CA MET A 74 -3.86 -5.14 26.85
C MET A 74 -3.20 -4.23 27.88
N THR A 75 -2.16 -3.49 27.46
CA THR A 75 -1.49 -2.47 28.26
C THR A 75 -1.69 -1.08 27.64
N ASP A 76 -1.43 -0.02 28.42
CA ASP A 76 -1.46 1.36 27.89
C ASP A 76 -0.44 1.57 26.77
N ALA A 77 0.73 0.90 26.85
CA ALA A 77 1.74 0.93 25.80
C ALA A 77 1.20 0.30 24.49
N ASN A 78 0.56 -0.88 24.60
CA ASN A 78 -0.07 -1.55 23.47
C ASN A 78 -1.17 -0.70 22.85
N SER A 79 -1.94 0.03 23.68
CA SER A 79 -2.96 0.96 23.19
C SER A 79 -2.37 2.09 22.37
N ARG A 80 -1.28 2.71 22.82
CA ARG A 80 -0.61 3.80 22.08
C ARG A 80 -0.01 3.29 20.78
N GLN A 81 0.62 2.11 20.82
CA GLN A 81 1.17 1.47 19.62
C GLN A 81 0.08 1.13 18.62
N TYR A 82 -1.08 0.67 19.09
CA TYR A 82 -2.23 0.41 18.22
C TYR A 82 -2.72 1.68 17.52
N THR A 83 -2.85 2.80 18.24
CA THR A 83 -3.21 4.10 17.66
C THR A 83 -2.17 4.56 16.63
N ALA A 84 -0.88 4.41 16.91
CA ALA A 84 0.18 4.78 15.97
C ALA A 84 0.13 3.93 14.68
N LEU A 85 -0.15 2.62 14.80
CA LEU A 85 -0.33 1.75 13.63
C LEU A 85 -1.58 2.12 12.82
N GLU A 86 -2.67 2.50 13.49
CA GLU A 86 -3.87 3.00 12.82
C GLU A 86 -3.58 4.27 12.01
N GLU A 87 -2.89 5.24 12.61
CA GLU A 87 -2.47 6.47 11.92
C GLU A 87 -1.56 6.17 10.73
N ALA A 88 -0.62 5.23 10.87
CA ALA A 88 0.26 4.80 9.78
C ALA A 88 -0.53 4.16 8.62
N VAL A 89 -1.54 3.33 8.92
CA VAL A 89 -2.42 2.75 7.89
C VAL A 89 -3.25 3.83 7.20
N GLN A 90 -3.76 4.82 7.94
CA GLN A 90 -4.48 5.96 7.35
C GLN A 90 -3.59 6.81 6.44
N HIS A 91 -2.35 7.06 6.87
CA HIS A 91 -1.38 7.78 6.06
C HIS A 91 -1.08 7.03 4.76
N LEU A 92 -0.82 5.72 4.86
CA LEU A 92 -0.59 4.86 3.70
C LEU A 92 -1.78 4.89 2.74
N LEU A 93 -3.02 4.84 3.24
CA LEU A 93 -4.22 4.93 2.41
C LEU A 93 -4.25 6.23 1.60
N HIS A 94 -3.96 7.36 2.23
CA HIS A 94 -3.93 8.66 1.57
C HIS A 94 -2.85 8.75 0.49
N GLU A 95 -1.65 8.29 0.81
CA GLU A 95 -0.55 8.25 -0.16
C GLU A 95 -0.86 7.32 -1.33
N PHE A 96 -1.41 6.14 -1.04
CA PHE A 96 -1.78 5.17 -2.07
C PHE A 96 -2.86 5.74 -3.00
N GLN A 97 -3.85 6.44 -2.46
CA GLN A 97 -4.89 7.08 -3.26
C GLN A 97 -4.31 8.17 -4.17
N LYS A 98 -3.40 9.01 -3.66
CA LYS A 98 -2.71 10.03 -4.47
C LYS A 98 -1.91 9.40 -5.61
N MET A 99 -1.11 8.38 -5.31
CA MET A 99 -0.34 7.63 -6.28
C MET A 99 -1.26 7.00 -7.34
N LYS A 100 -2.37 6.37 -6.93
CA LYS A 100 -3.35 5.77 -7.82
C LYS A 100 -3.95 6.78 -8.78
N CYS A 101 -4.36 7.96 -8.30
CA CYS A 101 -4.86 9.03 -9.17
C CYS A 101 -3.78 9.49 -10.17
N ALA A 102 -2.56 9.76 -9.70
CA ALA A 102 -1.46 10.17 -10.57
C ALA A 102 -1.12 9.12 -11.64
N PHE A 103 -1.20 7.84 -11.27
CA PHE A 103 -1.00 6.72 -12.20
C PHE A 103 -2.09 6.64 -13.25
N ILE A 104 -3.37 6.80 -12.86
CA ILE A 104 -4.49 6.82 -13.81
C ILE A 104 -4.30 7.96 -14.81
N ASP A 105 -4.00 9.17 -14.33
CA ASP A 105 -3.74 10.32 -15.19
C ASP A 105 -2.57 10.09 -16.15
N PHE A 106 -1.51 9.42 -15.68
CA PHE A 106 -0.35 9.06 -16.49
C PHE A 106 -0.72 8.07 -17.61
N VAL A 107 -1.43 7.00 -17.28
CA VAL A 107 -1.79 5.96 -18.27
C VAL A 107 -2.83 6.50 -19.27
N GLU A 108 -3.78 7.33 -18.84
CA GLU A 108 -4.78 7.93 -19.73
C GLU A 108 -4.19 8.92 -20.73
N ARG A 109 -3.09 9.61 -20.39
CA ARG A 109 -2.35 10.47 -21.34
C ARG A 109 -1.65 9.68 -22.45
N GLY A 110 -1.43 8.40 -22.21
CA GLY A 110 -0.93 7.44 -23.18
C GLY A 110 0.56 7.59 -23.53
N PRO A 111 1.15 6.55 -24.13
CA PRO A 111 2.49 6.62 -24.69
C PRO A 111 2.44 7.38 -26.02
N ASN A 112 2.58 8.71 -25.98
CA ASN A 112 2.86 9.49 -27.20
C ASN A 112 4.32 9.32 -27.61
#